data_AF-A0AAW5FSM2-F1
#
_entry.id   AF-A0AAW5FSM2-F1
#
_cell.length_a   1.000
_cell.length_b   1.000
_cell.length_c   1.000
_cell.angle_alpha   90.00
_cell.angle_beta   90.00
_cell.angle_gamma   90.00
#
_symmetry.space_group_name_H-M   'P 1'
#
loop_
_entity.id
_entity.type
_entity.pdbx_description
1 polymer ?
#
loop_
_entity_poly.entity_id
_entity_poly.type
_entity_poly.pdbx_seq_one_letter_code
_entity_poly.pdbx_strand_id
1 'polypeptide(L)'
;MWVPTEQDANHIRNLAADRRAKAKALAGLDEGIKSMPPETLHRIAEAIASQGSAAYTTPSGPVLDLLTKLAEEDDLASFSRAFILLARAAPARAAFVAGAVPAKISNFLIKHRGVKATALIKWTESNPDWTEELKNALRDPDLFVRVVEDFASAIKQGAAAH
;
A
#
# COMPACT_ATOMS: atom_id res chain seq x y z
N MET A 1 -33.51 -32.47 13.88
CA MET A 1 -32.06 -32.70 13.69
C MET A 1 -31.69 -32.02 12.39
N TRP A 2 -30.94 -30.91 12.43
CA TRP A 2 -30.53 -30.21 11.21
C TRP A 2 -29.26 -30.88 10.67
N VAL A 3 -29.26 -31.21 9.36
CA VAL A 3 -28.13 -31.83 8.66
C VAL A 3 -27.62 -30.78 7.67
N PRO A 4 -26.40 -30.24 7.85
CA PRO A 4 -25.85 -29.25 6.95
C PRO A 4 -25.74 -29.80 5.53
N THR A 5 -26.18 -29.02 4.55
CA THR A 5 -25.95 -29.34 3.14
C THR A 5 -24.49 -29.10 2.77
N GLU A 6 -24.05 -29.62 1.63
CA GLU A 6 -22.69 -29.37 1.13
C GLU A 6 -22.43 -27.87 0.91
N GLN A 7 -23.45 -27.10 0.51
CA GLN A 7 -23.38 -25.64 0.41
C GLN A 7 -23.18 -24.97 1.77
N ASP A 8 -23.88 -25.42 2.81
CA ASP A 8 -23.70 -24.90 4.19
C ASP A 8 -22.28 -25.19 4.70
N ALA A 9 -21.77 -26.40 4.44
CA ALA A 9 -20.42 -26.79 4.81
C ALA A 9 -19.36 -25.92 4.11
N ASN A 10 -19.54 -25.64 2.81
CA ASN A 10 -18.64 -24.76 2.06
C ASN A 10 -18.73 -23.30 2.52
N HIS A 11 -19.93 -22.81 2.83
CA HIS A 11 -20.12 -21.47 3.37
C HIS A 11 -19.41 -21.29 4.72
N ILE A 12 -19.52 -22.27 5.62
CA ILE A 12 -18.84 -22.25 6.92
C ILE A 12 -17.31 -22.31 6.75
N ARG A 13 -16.80 -23.13 5.82
CA ARG A 13 -15.35 -23.17 5.51
C ARG A 13 -14.84 -21.82 5.02
N ASN A 14 -15.56 -21.17 4.11
CA ASN A 14 -15.20 -19.86 3.57
C ASN A 14 -15.22 -18.79 4.67
N LEU A 15 -16.25 -18.79 5.53
CA LEU A 15 -16.35 -17.86 6.66
C LEU A 15 -15.19 -18.07 7.66
N ALA A 16 -14.83 -19.33 7.95
CA ALA A 16 -13.73 -19.66 8.82
C ALA A 16 -12.37 -19.26 8.22
N ALA A 17 -12.17 -19.45 6.91
CA ALA A 17 -10.98 -19.01 6.21
C ALA A 17 -10.84 -17.48 6.22
N ASP A 18 -11.91 -16.75 5.93
CA ASP A 18 -11.95 -15.29 5.97
C ASP A 18 -11.66 -14.75 7.39
N ARG A 19 -12.26 -15.37 8.42
CA ARG A 19 -11.97 -15.01 9.83
C ARG A 19 -10.53 -15.27 10.22
N ARG A 20 -9.95 -16.40 9.80
CA ARG A 20 -8.53 -16.70 10.05
C ARG A 20 -7.60 -15.75 9.31
N ALA A 21 -7.92 -15.40 8.06
CA ALA A 21 -7.16 -14.41 7.29
C ALA A 21 -7.18 -13.04 7.97
N LYS A 22 -8.36 -12.59 8.42
CA LYS A 22 -8.52 -11.36 9.21
C LYS A 22 -7.74 -11.39 10.52
N ALA A 23 -7.81 -12.49 11.27
CA ALA A 23 -7.06 -12.66 12.52
C ALA A 23 -5.54 -12.67 12.31
N LYS A 24 -5.04 -13.35 11.27
CA LYS A 24 -3.61 -13.34 10.91
C LYS A 24 -3.15 -11.94 10.49
N ALA A 25 -3.97 -11.22 9.72
CA ALA A 25 -3.69 -9.83 9.35
C ALA A 25 -3.68 -8.90 10.58
N LEU A 26 -4.48 -9.17 11.61
CA LEU A 26 -4.48 -8.44 12.89
C LEU A 26 -3.19 -8.72 13.69
N ALA A 27 -2.79 -9.98 13.81
CA ALA A 27 -1.55 -10.35 14.50
C ALA A 27 -0.30 -9.77 13.81
N GLY A 28 -0.24 -9.81 12.48
CA GLY A 28 0.86 -9.20 11.71
C GLY A 28 0.90 -7.67 11.83
N LEU A 29 -0.25 -7.02 12.06
CA LEU A 29 -0.29 -5.59 12.33
C LEU A 29 0.31 -5.25 13.68
N ASP A 30 -0.03 -6.00 14.73
CA ASP A 30 0.46 -5.75 16.09
C ASP A 30 2.00 -5.79 16.14
N GLU A 31 2.60 -6.80 15.51
CA GLU A 31 4.07 -6.88 15.36
C GLU A 31 4.62 -5.76 14.46
N GLY A 32 3.91 -5.39 13.39
CA GLY A 32 4.26 -4.25 12.53
C GLY A 32 4.18 -2.88 13.21
N ILE A 33 3.30 -2.73 14.20
CA ILE A 33 3.18 -1.51 15.03
C ILE A 33 4.28 -1.50 16.09
N LYS A 34 4.53 -2.63 16.76
CA LYS A 34 5.57 -2.76 17.81
C LYS A 34 6.98 -2.53 17.28
N SER A 35 7.25 -2.90 16.03
CA SER A 35 8.55 -2.73 15.38
C SER A 35 8.78 -1.33 14.80
N MET A 36 7.75 -0.48 14.78
CA MET A 36 7.83 0.85 14.19
C MET A 36 8.42 1.87 15.19
N PRO A 37 9.27 2.81 14.73
CA PRO A 37 9.68 3.94 15.55
C PRO A 37 8.46 4.68 16.11
N PRO A 38 8.44 5.05 17.41
CA PRO A 38 7.32 5.75 18.02
C PRO A 38 6.96 7.05 17.30
N GLU A 39 7.94 7.78 16.74
CA GLU A 39 7.63 9.01 16.00
C GLU A 39 6.90 8.73 14.69
N THR A 40 7.27 7.66 13.98
CA THR A 40 6.59 7.25 12.73
C THR A 40 5.16 6.83 13.02
N LEU A 41 4.93 6.06 14.08
CA LEU A 41 3.59 5.67 14.50
C LEU A 41 2.73 6.90 14.85
N HIS A 42 3.32 7.86 15.57
CA HIS A 42 2.63 9.11 15.92
C HIS A 42 2.25 9.91 14.68
N ARG A 43 3.18 10.10 13.72
CA ARG A 43 2.91 10.78 12.44
C ARG A 43 1.78 10.12 11.66
N ILE A 44 1.74 8.78 11.64
CA ILE A 44 0.64 8.03 10.98
C ILE A 44 -0.68 8.26 11.68
N ALA A 45 -0.72 8.12 13.01
CA ALA A 45 -1.94 8.32 13.79
C ALA A 45 -2.47 9.76 13.63
N GLU A 46 -1.59 10.76 13.67
CA GLU A 46 -1.94 12.18 13.49
C GLU A 46 -2.52 12.44 12.10
N ALA A 47 -1.91 11.92 11.03
CA ALA A 47 -2.41 12.10 9.68
C ALA A 47 -3.79 11.45 9.48
N ILE A 48 -4.02 10.28 10.08
CA ILE A 48 -5.33 9.61 10.06
C ILE A 48 -6.36 10.40 10.87
N ALA A 49 -6.00 10.91 12.05
CA ALA A 49 -6.91 11.72 12.88
C ALA A 49 -7.27 13.06 12.21
N SER A 50 -6.34 13.63 11.44
CA SER A 50 -6.51 14.93 10.75
C SER A 50 -7.30 14.83 9.44
N GLN A 51 -7.75 13.64 9.05
CA GLN A 51 -8.59 13.40 7.89
C GLN A 51 -9.83 14.32 7.87
N GLY A 52 -10.02 15.06 6.77
CA GLY A 52 -11.10 16.06 6.65
C GLY A 52 -10.73 17.46 7.19
N SER A 53 -9.48 17.69 7.58
CA SER A 53 -8.98 19.01 7.95
C SER A 53 -9.23 20.04 6.85
N ALA A 54 -9.71 21.23 7.26
CA ALA A 54 -9.96 22.37 6.37
C ALA A 54 -8.68 22.93 5.71
N ALA A 55 -7.49 22.53 6.19
CA ALA A 55 -6.22 22.87 5.57
C ALA A 55 -6.02 22.20 4.20
N TYR A 56 -6.85 21.22 3.85
CA TYR A 56 -6.73 20.42 2.64
C TYR A 56 -7.98 20.51 1.75
N THR A 57 -7.77 20.55 0.44
CA THR A 57 -8.83 20.54 -0.57
C THR A 57 -9.47 19.17 -0.77
N THR A 58 -8.82 18.09 -0.30
CA THR A 58 -9.36 16.73 -0.27
C THR A 58 -9.34 16.18 1.15
N PRO A 59 -10.39 15.46 1.61
CA PRO A 59 -10.44 14.90 2.96
C PRO A 59 -9.29 13.95 3.30
N SER A 60 -8.67 13.32 2.29
CA SER A 60 -7.52 12.42 2.50
C SER A 60 -6.16 13.14 2.42
N GLY A 61 -6.15 14.46 2.27
CA GLY A 61 -4.95 15.29 2.09
C GLY A 61 -3.84 15.02 3.10
N PRO A 62 -4.10 15.01 4.43
CA PRO A 62 -3.06 14.76 5.42
C PRO A 62 -2.36 13.40 5.23
N VAL A 63 -3.11 12.36 4.88
CA VAL A 63 -2.53 11.03 4.65
C VAL A 63 -1.80 10.97 3.31
N LEU A 64 -2.29 11.64 2.27
CA LEU A 64 -1.56 11.74 1.01
C LEU A 64 -0.22 12.46 1.20
N ASP A 65 -0.19 13.53 1.98
CA ASP A 65 1.05 14.23 2.34
C ASP A 65 2.00 13.33 3.12
N LEU A 66 1.49 12.61 4.12
CA LEU A 66 2.30 11.67 4.89
C LEU A 66 2.91 10.59 3.97
N LEU A 67 2.13 10.01 3.07
CA LEU A 67 2.62 9.02 2.11
C LEU A 67 3.69 9.60 1.18
N THR A 68 3.57 10.87 0.78
CA THR A 68 4.63 11.56 0.04
C THR A 68 5.91 11.65 0.89
N LYS A 69 5.80 12.12 2.13
CA LYS A 69 6.96 12.27 3.04
C LYS A 69 7.67 10.95 3.30
N LEU A 70 6.92 9.88 3.58
CA LEU A 70 7.48 8.54 3.80
C LEU A 70 8.22 8.03 2.55
N ALA A 71 7.70 8.29 1.35
CA ALA A 71 8.42 7.96 0.12
C ALA A 71 9.68 8.82 -0.07
N GLU A 72 9.62 10.11 0.25
CA GLU A 72 10.79 11.01 0.22
C GLU A 72 11.85 10.67 1.28
N GLU A 73 11.46 10.00 2.36
CA GLU A 73 12.34 9.46 3.40
C GLU A 73 12.91 8.07 3.02
N ASP A 74 12.56 7.53 1.84
CA ASP A 74 12.88 6.16 1.41
C ASP A 74 12.31 5.07 2.35
N ASP A 75 11.25 5.39 3.09
CA ASP A 75 10.59 4.50 4.04
C ASP A 75 9.33 3.88 3.43
N LEU A 76 9.53 3.04 2.41
CA LEU A 76 8.45 2.31 1.73
C LEU A 76 7.72 1.31 2.64
N ALA A 77 8.40 0.78 3.66
CA ALA A 77 7.78 -0.14 4.60
C ALA A 77 6.76 0.59 5.49
N SER A 78 7.12 1.75 6.05
CA SER A 78 6.17 2.58 6.80
C SER A 78 5.11 3.20 5.90
N PHE A 79 5.40 3.48 4.62
CA PHE A 79 4.39 3.86 3.62
C PHE A 79 3.27 2.82 3.56
N SER A 80 3.62 1.54 3.36
CA SER A 80 2.65 0.45 3.31
C SER A 80 1.90 0.31 4.64
N ARG A 81 2.61 0.37 5.78
CA ARG A 81 1.98 0.31 7.11
C ARG A 81 0.99 1.46 7.36
N ALA A 82 1.31 2.67 6.92
CA ALA A 82 0.43 3.83 7.00
C ALA A 82 -0.86 3.59 6.20
N PHE A 83 -0.75 3.04 4.98
CA PHE A 83 -1.92 2.65 4.19
C PHE A 83 -2.75 1.56 4.88
N ILE A 84 -2.12 0.55 5.45
CA ILE A 84 -2.79 -0.53 6.19
C ILE A 84 -3.59 0.03 7.38
N LEU A 85 -3.01 0.96 8.14
CA LEU A 85 -3.68 1.61 9.27
C LEU A 85 -4.84 2.49 8.81
N LEU A 86 -4.65 3.28 7.74
CA LEU A 86 -5.72 4.05 7.12
C LEU A 86 -6.87 3.14 6.67
N ALA A 87 -6.57 2.06 5.95
CA ALA A 87 -7.58 1.18 5.38
C ALA A 87 -8.45 0.51 6.46
N ARG A 88 -7.94 0.40 7.68
CA ARG A 88 -8.70 -0.04 8.86
C ARG A 88 -9.49 1.09 9.51
N ALA A 89 -8.87 2.24 9.72
CA ALA A 89 -9.49 3.39 10.40
C ALA A 89 -10.60 4.04 9.55
N ALA A 90 -10.42 4.10 8.23
CA ALA A 90 -11.35 4.71 7.28
C ALA A 90 -11.46 3.88 5.99
N PRO A 91 -12.10 2.69 6.01
CA PRO A 91 -12.17 1.78 4.86
C PRO A 91 -12.75 2.43 3.60
N ALA A 92 -13.76 3.31 3.75
CA ALA A 92 -14.41 4.02 2.65
C ALA A 92 -13.45 4.94 1.87
N ARG A 93 -12.33 5.36 2.48
CA ARG A 93 -11.33 6.25 1.87
C ARG A 93 -10.11 5.51 1.31
N ALA A 94 -9.98 4.22 1.64
CA ALA A 94 -8.82 3.41 1.27
C ALA A 94 -8.65 3.31 -0.26
N ALA A 95 -9.73 3.11 -1.01
CA ALA A 95 -9.69 3.02 -2.47
C ALA A 95 -9.19 4.33 -3.11
N PHE A 96 -9.65 5.48 -2.61
CA PHE A 96 -9.19 6.79 -3.09
C PHE A 96 -7.69 6.97 -2.84
N VAL A 97 -7.21 6.65 -1.64
CA VAL A 97 -5.78 6.78 -1.31
C VAL A 97 -4.92 5.79 -2.10
N ALA A 98 -5.37 4.55 -2.29
CA ALA A 98 -4.70 3.56 -3.13
C ALA A 98 -4.56 4.05 -4.59
N GLY A 99 -5.56 4.76 -5.10
CA GLY A 99 -5.52 5.38 -6.44
C GLY A 99 -4.41 6.41 -6.62
N ALA A 100 -3.95 7.05 -5.54
CA ALA A 100 -2.85 8.02 -5.58
C ALA A 100 -1.45 7.38 -5.49
N VAL A 101 -1.36 6.10 -5.10
CA VAL A 101 -0.09 5.41 -4.86
C VAL A 101 0.78 5.31 -6.12
N PRO A 102 0.27 4.91 -7.31
CA PRO A 102 1.10 4.80 -8.51
C PRO A 102 1.86 6.08 -8.84
N ALA A 103 1.21 7.25 -8.77
CA ALA A 103 1.87 8.53 -9.02
C ALA A 103 2.98 8.84 -8.00
N LYS A 104 2.76 8.53 -6.71
CA LYS A 104 3.77 8.73 -5.66
C LYS A 104 4.98 7.83 -5.87
N ILE A 105 4.75 6.56 -6.23
CA ILE A 105 5.82 5.60 -6.51
C ILE A 105 6.56 5.92 -7.80
N SER A 106 5.89 6.39 -8.85
CA SER A 106 6.58 6.91 -10.05
C SER A 106 7.56 8.03 -9.69
N ASN A 107 7.14 8.99 -8.86
CA ASN A 107 8.02 10.07 -8.41
C ASN A 107 9.18 9.55 -7.55
N PHE A 108 8.92 8.58 -6.68
CA PHE A 108 9.94 7.91 -5.87
C PHE A 108 10.99 7.22 -6.76
N LEU A 109 10.57 6.42 -7.75
CA LEU A 109 11.47 5.71 -8.66
C LEU A 109 12.40 6.68 -9.40
N ILE A 110 11.87 7.82 -9.83
CA ILE A 110 12.66 8.86 -10.50
C ILE A 110 13.67 9.50 -9.53
N LYS A 111 13.21 9.96 -8.35
CA LYS A 111 14.04 10.70 -7.39
C LYS A 111 15.06 9.83 -6.65
N HIS A 112 14.63 8.67 -6.15
CA HIS A 112 15.41 7.83 -5.23
C HIS A 112 16.08 6.65 -5.90
N ARG A 113 15.55 6.18 -7.03
CA ARG A 113 16.14 5.06 -7.77
C ARG A 113 16.83 5.51 -9.07
N GLY A 114 16.79 6.78 -9.43
CA GLY A 114 17.46 7.29 -10.64
C GLY A 114 16.86 6.75 -11.93
N VAL A 115 15.59 6.33 -11.89
CA VAL A 115 14.85 5.93 -13.10
C VAL A 115 14.62 7.16 -13.97
N LYS A 116 14.98 7.10 -15.26
CA LYS A 116 14.68 8.17 -16.21
C LYS A 116 13.18 8.22 -16.48
N ALA A 117 12.59 9.41 -16.46
CA ALA A 117 11.15 9.61 -16.70
C ALA A 117 10.67 9.00 -18.04
N THR A 118 11.47 9.13 -19.11
CA THR A 118 11.16 8.54 -20.42
C THR A 118 11.19 7.01 -20.40
N ALA A 119 12.11 6.40 -19.65
CA ALA A 119 12.18 4.96 -19.49
C ALA A 119 10.99 4.43 -18.67
N LEU A 120 10.58 5.16 -17.63
CA LEU A 120 9.38 4.84 -16.86
C LEU A 120 8.13 4.84 -17.75
N ILE A 121 7.92 5.89 -18.56
CA ILE A 121 6.76 5.99 -19.46
C ILE A 121 6.71 4.78 -20.40
N LYS A 122 7.79 4.50 -21.12
CA LYS A 122 7.88 3.35 -22.04
C LYS A 122 7.62 2.01 -21.34
N TRP A 123 8.15 1.85 -20.13
CA TRP A 123 7.92 0.64 -19.34
C TRP A 123 6.46 0.51 -18.91
N THR A 124 5.81 1.59 -18.46
CA THR A 124 4.40 1.58 -18.06
C THR A 124 3.44 1.31 -19.23
N GLU A 125 3.79 1.70 -20.45
CA GLU A 125 3.03 1.33 -21.67
C GLU A 125 3.11 -0.17 -21.96
N SER A 126 4.25 -0.80 -21.66
CA SER A 126 4.48 -2.23 -21.89
C SER A 126 3.98 -3.11 -20.74
N ASN A 127 3.66 -2.53 -19.57
CA ASN A 127 3.25 -3.23 -18.36
C ASN A 127 1.95 -2.63 -17.82
N PRO A 128 0.81 -2.71 -18.53
CA PRO A 128 -0.42 -1.99 -18.17
C PRO A 128 -0.96 -2.32 -16.77
N ASP A 129 -0.69 -3.53 -16.27
CA ASP A 129 -1.19 -4.01 -14.97
C ASP A 129 -0.36 -3.54 -13.76
N TRP A 130 0.76 -2.84 -13.99
CA TRP A 130 1.70 -2.43 -12.93
C TRP A 130 1.04 -1.66 -11.78
N THR A 131 0.02 -0.86 -12.10
CA THR A 131 -0.70 -0.08 -11.08
C THR A 131 -1.54 -0.97 -10.16
N GLU A 132 -2.13 -2.04 -10.69
CA GLU A 132 -2.92 -2.99 -9.90
C GLU A 132 -2.00 -3.91 -9.11
N GLU A 133 -0.89 -4.36 -9.71
CA GLU A 133 0.16 -5.11 -9.00
C GLU A 133 0.66 -4.32 -7.77
N LEU A 134 0.99 -3.04 -7.95
CA LEU A 134 1.42 -2.16 -6.87
C LEU A 134 0.35 -2.00 -5.78
N LYS A 135 -0.92 -1.79 -6.17
CA LYS A 135 -2.03 -1.64 -5.22
C LYS A 135 -2.29 -2.94 -4.45
N ASN A 136 -2.14 -4.09 -5.08
CA ASN A 136 -2.30 -5.40 -4.43
C ASN A 136 -1.19 -5.65 -3.39
N ALA A 137 0.02 -5.16 -3.66
CA ALA A 137 1.15 -5.25 -2.73
C ALA A 137 1.01 -4.32 -1.50
N LEU A 138 0.22 -3.24 -1.58
CA LEU A 138 0.12 -2.21 -0.52
C LEU A 138 -0.19 -2.73 0.89
N ARG A 139 -0.85 -3.88 1.01
CA ARG A 139 -1.25 -4.47 2.30
C ARG A 139 -0.21 -5.40 2.90
N ASP A 140 0.93 -5.55 2.26
CA ASP A 140 2.06 -6.35 2.70
C ASP A 140 3.34 -5.49 2.56
N PRO A 141 3.91 -5.00 3.69
CA PRO A 141 5.05 -4.08 3.62
C PRO A 141 6.27 -4.67 2.92
N ASP A 142 6.57 -5.95 3.14
CA ASP A 142 7.76 -6.58 2.56
C ASP A 142 7.55 -6.83 1.06
N LEU A 143 6.36 -7.30 0.67
CA LEU A 143 6.00 -7.44 -0.74
C LEU A 143 5.97 -6.09 -1.46
N PHE A 144 5.44 -5.05 -0.82
CA PHE A 144 5.38 -3.71 -1.40
C PHE A 144 6.77 -3.15 -1.71
N VAL A 145 7.69 -3.21 -0.74
CA VAL A 145 9.09 -2.82 -0.95
C VAL A 145 9.68 -3.59 -2.12
N ARG A 146 9.54 -4.92 -2.12
CA ARG A 146 10.07 -5.78 -3.17
C ARG A 146 9.52 -5.43 -4.55
N VAL A 147 8.21 -5.28 -4.70
CA VAL A 147 7.56 -4.93 -5.98
C VAL A 147 8.09 -3.59 -6.51
N VAL A 148 8.25 -2.58 -5.65
CA VAL A 148 8.81 -1.28 -6.05
C VAL A 148 10.27 -1.41 -6.52
N GLU A 149 11.09 -2.20 -5.84
CA GLU A 149 12.48 -2.45 -6.25
C GLU A 149 12.58 -3.29 -7.53
N ASP A 150 11.68 -4.26 -7.71
CA ASP A 150 11.59 -5.07 -8.92
C ASP A 150 11.23 -4.19 -10.12
N PHE A 151 10.30 -3.23 -9.96
CA PHE A 151 10.01 -2.21 -10.99
C PHE A 151 11.24 -1.36 -11.31
N ALA A 152 11.92 -0.84 -10.28
CA ALA A 152 13.13 -0.03 -10.48
C ALA A 152 14.19 -0.80 -11.30
N SER A 153 14.38 -2.08 -10.98
CA SER A 153 15.33 -2.96 -11.65
C SER A 153 14.91 -3.26 -13.09
N ALA A 154 13.65 -3.63 -13.32
CA ALA A 154 13.12 -3.93 -14.65
C ALA A 154 13.20 -2.72 -15.59
N ILE A 155 12.86 -1.52 -15.11
CA ILE A 155 12.92 -0.30 -15.91
C ILE A 155 14.37 0.02 -16.29
N LYS A 156 15.32 -0.11 -15.36
CA LYS A 156 16.75 0.13 -15.63
C LYS A 156 17.34 -0.87 -16.61
N GLN A 157 17.00 -2.15 -16.49
CA GLN A 157 17.45 -3.19 -17.41
C GLN A 157 16.90 -2.98 -18.82
N GLY A 158 15.61 -2.66 -18.94
CA GLY A 158 14.99 -2.31 -20.23
C GLY A 158 15.59 -1.04 -20.85
N ALA A 159 16.06 -0.10 -20.04
CA ALA A 159 16.74 1.11 -20.51
C ALA A 159 18.20 0.87 -20.94
N ALA A 160 18.85 -0.20 -20.47
CA ALA A 160 20.23 -0.55 -20.82
C ALA A 160 20.35 -1.42 -22.08
N ALA A 161 19.25 -2.04 -22.51
CA ALA A 161 19.18 -2.88 -23.71
C ALA A 161 18.99 -2.08 -25.03
N HIS A 162 19.03 -0.75 -24.95
CA HIS A 162 18.85 0.20 -26.05
C HIS A 162 19.90 1.30 -26.00
#